data_AF-A0A014P6C8-F1
#
_entry.id   AF-A0A014P6C8-F1
#
_cell.length_a   1.000
_cell.length_b   1.000
_cell.length_c   1.000
_cell.angle_alpha   90.00
_cell.angle_beta   90.00
_cell.angle_gamma   90.00
#
_symmetry.space_group_name_H-M   'P 1'
#
loop_
_entity.id
_entity.type
_entity.pdbx_description
1 polymer ?
#
loop_
_entity_poly.entity_id
_entity_poly.type
_entity_poly.pdbx_seq_one_letter_code
_entity_poly.pdbx_strand_id
1 'polypeptide(L)' 'MRTTQAPEYPLLTAAVAAVEVGVTPATIRKWVQLKHLRPAGRQGKAFLYRLEDVFAAERATRRRT' A
#
# COMPACT_ATOMS: atom_id res chain seq x y z
N MET A 1 -25.71 2.52 -6.03
CA MET A 1 -24.57 2.49 -6.97
C MET A 1 -23.45 1.71 -6.31
N ARG A 2 -22.84 0.77 -7.06
CA ARG A 2 -22.04 -0.36 -6.56
C ARG A 2 -20.92 0.06 -5.60
N THR A 3 -21.05 -0.26 -4.32
CA THR A 3 -19.89 -0.48 -3.47
C THR A 3 -19.16 -1.66 -4.07
N THR A 4 -18.02 -1.41 -4.72
CA THR A 4 -17.10 -2.48 -5.05
C THR A 4 -16.64 -3.04 -3.72
N GLN A 5 -17.30 -4.09 -3.24
CA GLN A 5 -16.74 -4.98 -2.26
C GLN A 5 -15.48 -5.51 -2.93
N ALA A 6 -14.39 -4.80 -2.70
CA ALA A 6 -13.09 -5.31 -3.06
C ALA A 6 -12.97 -6.64 -2.33
N PRO A 7 -12.39 -7.68 -2.95
CA PRO A 7 -12.09 -8.92 -2.27
C PRO A 7 -11.59 -8.63 -0.86
N GLU A 8 -12.09 -9.38 0.12
CA GLU A 8 -11.69 -9.38 1.55
C GLU A 8 -10.21 -9.79 1.67
N TYR A 9 -9.32 -9.06 1.00
CA TYR A 9 -7.89 -9.23 1.16
C TYR A 9 -7.52 -8.57 2.47
N PRO A 10 -6.72 -9.28 3.30
CA PRO A 10 -6.32 -8.75 4.59
C PRO A 10 -5.61 -7.41 4.39
N LEU A 11 -6.08 -6.42 5.13
CA LEU A 11 -5.43 -5.12 5.19
C LEU A 11 -4.06 -5.25 5.87
N LEU A 12 -3.01 -4.85 5.17
CA LEU A 12 -1.64 -5.01 5.63
C LEU A 12 -1.12 -3.73 6.28
N THR A 13 -0.30 -3.87 7.31
CA THR A 13 0.49 -2.74 7.83
C THR A 13 1.63 -2.41 6.87
N ALA A 14 2.24 -1.22 7.01
CA ALA A 14 3.41 -0.83 6.22
C ALA A 14 4.58 -1.83 6.36
N ALA A 15 4.70 -2.49 7.51
CA ALA A 15 5.76 -3.47 7.74
C ALA A 15 5.56 -4.73 6.90
N VAL A 16 4.35 -5.30 6.90
CA VAL A 16 4.04 -6.50 6.11
C VAL A 16 4.06 -6.18 4.62
N ALA A 17 3.43 -5.08 4.22
CA ALA A 17 3.41 -4.63 2.82
C ALA A 17 4.83 -4.45 2.24
N ALA A 18 5.79 -3.99 3.06
CA ALA A 18 7.17 -3.80 2.64
C ALA A 18 7.87 -5.13 2.35
N VAL A 19 7.61 -6.17 3.14
CA VAL A 19 8.15 -7.53 2.92
C VAL A 19 7.62 -8.10 1.60
N GLU A 20 6.32 -7.99 1.35
CA GLU A 20 5.67 -8.54 0.15
C GLU A 20 6.25 -7.99 -1.17
N VAL A 21 6.71 -6.73 -1.17
CA VAL A 21 7.27 -6.08 -2.37
C VAL A 21 8.79 -5.90 -2.33
N GLY A 22 9.45 -6.42 -1.29
CA GLY A 22 10.91 -6.38 -1.14
C GLY A 22 11.48 -4.98 -0.97
N VAL A 23 10.81 -4.10 -0.22
CA VAL A 23 11.27 -2.73 0.08
C VAL A 23 11.33 -2.50 1.59
N THR A 24 11.78 -1.31 2.01
CA THR A 24 11.72 -0.93 3.43
C THR A 24 10.35 -0.34 3.79
N PRO A 25 9.89 -0.44 5.05
CA PRO A 25 8.66 0.25 5.49
C PRO A 25 8.73 1.78 5.32
N ALA A 26 9.93 2.37 5.31
CA ALA A 26 10.11 3.79 5.01
C ALA A 26 9.77 4.12 3.55
N THR A 27 10.11 3.23 2.61
CA THR A 27 9.75 3.36 1.19
C THR A 27 8.23 3.38 1.00
N ILE A 28 7.50 2.49 1.68
CA ILE A 28 6.02 2.50 1.67
C ILE A 28 5.47 3.85 2.16
N ARG A 29 5.98 4.37 3.28
CA ARG A 29 5.58 5.70 3.78
C ARG A 29 5.90 6.81 2.80
N LYS A 30 7.06 6.73 2.12
CA LYS A 30 7.46 7.70 1.09
C LYS A 30 6.50 7.67 -0.09
N TRP A 31 6.07 6.50 -0.56
CA TRP A 31 5.06 6.39 -1.61
C TRP A 31 3.73 7.02 -1.21
N VAL A 32 3.31 6.90 0.05
CA VAL A 32 2.11 7.61 0.54
C VAL A 32 2.30 9.12 0.53
N GLN A 33 3.43 9.62 1.03
CA GLN A 33 3.74 11.06 1.03
C GLN A 33 3.76 11.64 -0.40
N LEU A 34 4.33 10.88 -1.34
CA LEU A 34 4.38 11.25 -2.76
C LEU A 34 3.08 10.96 -3.51
N LYS A 35 2.02 10.50 -2.82
CA LYS A 35 0.71 10.16 -3.39
C LYS A 35 0.74 9.04 -4.44
N HIS A 36 1.80 8.23 -4.46
CA HIS A 36 1.91 7.02 -5.29
C HIS A 36 1.15 5.83 -4.71
N LEU A 37 0.88 5.85 -3.40
CA LEU A 37 0.11 4.83 -2.69
C LEU A 37 -0.95 5.50 -1.81
N ARG A 38 -2.17 4.96 -1.80
CA ARG A 38 -3.25 5.43 -0.92
C ARG A 38 -3.49 4.42 0.20
N PRO A 39 -3.54 4.85 1.48
CA PRO A 39 -3.95 3.95 2.56
C PRO A 39 -5.43 3.58 2.38
N ALA A 40 -5.73 2.30 2.56
CA ALA A 40 -7.07 1.75 2.49
C ALA A 40 -7.82 1.83 3.83
N GLY A 41 -7.08 2.06 4.92
CA GLY A 41 -7.65 2.23 6.25
C GLY A 41 -6.60 2.65 7.28
N ARG A 42 -6.99 2.61 8.55
CA ARG A 42 -6.14 2.96 9.68
C ARG A 42 -6.49 2.10 10.89
N GLN A 43 -5.47 1.62 11.60
CA GLN A 43 -5.59 0.94 12.89
C GLN A 43 -4.76 1.71 13.92
N GLY A 44 -5.42 2.43 14.84
CA GLY A 44 -4.74 3.25 15.84
C GLY A 44 -3.96 4.39 15.19
N LYS A 45 -2.62 4.32 15.15
CA LYS A 45 -1.75 5.27 14.44
C LYS A 45 -1.17 4.70 13.13
N ALA A 46 -1.35 3.40 12.88
CA ALA A 46 -0.82 2.74 11.70
C ALA A 46 -1.78 2.87 10.52
N PHE A 47 -1.23 3.18 9.34
CA PHE A 47 -1.97 3.03 8.09
C PHE A 47 -2.03 1.58 7.65
N LEU A 48 -3.15 1.25 7.02
CA LEU A 48 -3.41 -0.05 6.45
C LEU A 48 -3.51 0.05 4.93
N TYR A 49 -3.03 -0.99 4.26
CA TYR A 49 -2.86 -1.01 2.82
C TYR A 49 -3.47 -2.25 2.21
N ARG A 50 -4.05 -2.06 1.03
CA ARG A 50 -4.41 -3.11 0.10
C ARG A 50 -3.16 -3.63 -0.58
N LEU A 51 -2.99 -4.94 -0.62
CA LEU A 51 -1.82 -5.54 -1.26
C LEU A 51 -1.78 -5.20 -2.75
N GLU A 52 -2.94 -5.14 -3.42
CA GLU A 52 -3.06 -4.76 -4.82
C GLU A 52 -2.53 -3.34 -5.11
N ASP A 53 -2.83 -2.39 -4.22
CA ASP A 53 -2.39 -0.99 -4.36
C ASP A 53 -0.88 -0.86 -4.11
N VAL A 54 -0.34 -1.66 -3.18
CA VAL A 54 1.10 -1.68 -2.89
C VAL A 54 1.88 -2.18 -4.10
N PHE A 55 1.45 -3.28 -4.74
CA PHE A 55 2.06 -3.77 -5.96
C PHE A 55 1.93 -2.80 -7.14
N ALA A 56 0.80 -2.10 -7.25
CA ALA A 56 0.64 -1.06 -8.28
C ALA A 56 1.62 0.10 -8.07
N ALA A 57 1.78 0.56 -6.82
CA ALA A 57 2.72 1.61 -6.46
C ALA A 57 4.18 1.21 -6.69
N GLU A 58 4.54 -0.05 -6.39
CA GLU A 58 5.86 -0.62 -6.64
C GLU A 58 6.21 -0.53 -8.13
N ARG A 59 5.35 -1.07 -9.00
CA ARG A 59 5.57 -1.06 -10.45
C ARG A 59 5.64 0.35 -11.02
N ALA A 60 4.75 1.23 -10.56
CA ALA A 60 4.75 2.63 -11.00
C ALA A 60 6.05 3.35 -10.61
N THR A 61 6.62 3.02 -9.45
CA THR A 61 7.87 3.62 -8.98
C THR A 61 9.10 3.02 -9.68
N ARG A 62 9.14 1.70 -9.91
CA ARG A 62 10.24 1.06 -10.66
C ARG A 62 10.35 1.55 -12.10
N ARG A 63 9.24 1.88 -12.76
CA ARG A 63 9.24 2.41 -14.14
C ARG A 63 9.76 3.85 -14.27
N ARG A 64 9.95 4.55 -13.15
CA ARG A 64 10.43 5.95 -13.13
C ARG A 64 11.92 6.09 -12.84
N THR A 65 12.60 4.99 -12.53
CA THR A 65 14.06 4.92 -12.31
C THR A 65 14.70 4.31 -13.54
#